data_AF-A0A350D9E1-F1
#
_entry.id   AF-A0A350D9E1-F1
#
_cell.length_a   1.000
_cell.length_b   1.000
_cell.length_c   1.000
_cell.angle_alpha   90.00
_cell.angle_beta   90.00
_cell.angle_gamma   90.00
#
_symmetry.space_group_name_H-M   'P 1'
#
loop_
_entity.id
_entity.type
_entity.pdbx_description
1 polymer ?
#
loop_
_entity_poly.entity_id
_entity_poly.type
_entity_poly.pdbx_seq_one_letter_code
_entity_poly.pdbx_strand_id
1 'polypeptide(L)'
;MAISQDASVRETARILADNDASGGTITSEEGEDDLDKIKVKEIMSVPAITVNREEDLKKACKLMYKNNIHRLITHQTVKRGRVTHG
;
A
#
# COMPACT_ATOMS: atom_id res chain seq x y z
N MET A 1 -2.26 -1.21 7.75
CA MET A 1 -0.86 -1.65 7.59
C MET A 1 -0.23 -0.85 6.47
N ALA A 2 0.96 -0.30 6.68
CA ALA A 2 1.73 0.40 5.65
C ALA A 2 3.06 -0.33 5.47
N ILE A 3 3.45 -0.59 4.21
CA ILE A 3 4.64 -1.36 3.86
C ILE A 3 5.54 -0.44 3.02
N SER A 4 6.85 -0.47 3.28
CA SER A 4 7.82 0.29 2.50
C SER A 4 7.92 -0.28 1.09
N GLN A 5 7.93 0.59 0.07
CA GLN A 5 8.05 0.19 -1.33
C GLN A 5 9.46 -0.35 -1.67
N ASP A 6 10.46 -0.06 -0.83
CA ASP A 6 11.82 -0.58 -0.96
C ASP A 6 12.04 -1.90 -0.19
N ALA A 7 11.04 -2.37 0.57
CA ALA A 7 11.09 -3.68 1.22
C ALA A 7 11.07 -4.80 0.18
N SER A 8 11.63 -5.96 0.53
CA SER A 8 11.54 -7.15 -0.30
C SER A 8 10.13 -7.73 -0.25
N VAL A 9 9.78 -8.48 -1.30
CA VAL A 9 8.49 -9.19 -1.35
C VAL A 9 8.39 -10.23 -0.24
N ARG A 10 9.51 -10.90 0.12
CA ARG A 10 9.58 -11.85 1.25
C ARG A 10 9.21 -11.21 2.58
N GLU A 11 9.82 -10.07 2.91
CA GLU A 11 9.55 -9.36 4.17
C GLU A 11 8.07 -8.99 4.26
N THR A 12 7.51 -8.51 3.15
CA THR A 12 6.10 -8.15 3.07
C THR A 12 5.16 -9.35 3.24
N ALA A 13 5.50 -10.49 2.63
CA ALA A 13 4.70 -11.72 2.73
C ALA A 13 4.58 -12.23 4.18
N ARG A 14 5.64 -12.08 4.99
CA ARG A 14 5.61 -12.42 6.42
C ARG A 14 4.62 -11.53 7.18
N ILE A 15 4.67 -10.22 6.96
CA ILE A 15 3.78 -9.27 7.64
C ILE A 15 2.30 -9.55 7.30
N LEU A 16 2.01 -9.99 6.07
CA LEU A 16 0.67 -10.40 5.66
C LEU A 16 0.23 -11.72 6.32
N ALA A 17 1.14 -12.69 6.45
CA ALA A 17 0.86 -13.96 7.12
C ALA A 17 0.60 -13.77 8.62
N ASP A 18 1.28 -12.83 9.26
CA ASP A 18 1.17 -12.57 10.71
C ASP A 18 -0.14 -11.88 11.11
N ASN A 19 -0.91 -11.32 10.16
CA ASN A 19 -2.10 -10.52 10.46
C ASN A 19 -3.44 -11.07 9.97
N ASP A 20 -3.52 -12.03 9.04
CA ASP A 20 -4.84 -12.46 8.52
C ASP A 20 -4.90 -13.83 7.78
N ALA A 21 -4.21 -14.87 8.28
CA ALA A 21 -4.24 -16.19 7.64
C ALA A 21 -5.09 -17.22 8.40
N SER A 22 -6.40 -17.25 8.15
CA SER A 22 -7.17 -18.52 8.24
C SER A 22 -6.90 -19.44 7.02
N GLY A 23 -6.16 -18.95 6.02
CA GLY A 23 -5.62 -19.74 4.91
C GLY A 23 -4.09 -19.72 4.92
N GLY A 24 -3.47 -20.90 5.05
CA GLY A 24 -2.00 -21.03 5.09
C GLY A 24 -1.35 -20.52 3.80
N THR A 25 -0.21 -19.84 3.94
CA THR A 25 0.64 -19.48 2.81
C THR A 25 1.43 -20.72 2.37
N ILE A 26 1.14 -21.25 1.18
CA ILE A 26 1.94 -22.31 0.57
C ILE A 26 3.12 -21.62 -0.13
N THR A 27 4.29 -21.65 0.51
CA THR A 27 5.57 -21.28 -0.11
C THR A 27 6.35 -22.56 -0.35
N SER A 28 6.54 -22.93 -1.61
CA SER A 28 7.46 -24.02 -1.99
C SER A 28 8.90 -23.55 -1.75
N GLU A 29 9.73 -24.40 -1.15
CA GLU A 29 11.16 -24.12 -0.87
C GLU A 29 12.01 -24.02 -2.17
N GLU A 30 11.45 -24.43 -3.31
CA GLU A 30 12.10 -24.36 -4.61
C GLU A 30 11.84 -22.99 -5.28
N GLY A 31 12.65 -22.00 -4.92
CA GLY A 31 12.61 -20.63 -5.48
C GLY A 31 12.97 -19.49 -4.51
N GLU A 32 13.58 -19.83 -3.38
CA GLU A 32 13.78 -19.00 -2.18
C GLU A 32 14.58 -17.70 -2.43
N ASP A 33 15.55 -17.70 -3.36
CA ASP A 33 16.55 -16.62 -3.48
C ASP A 33 16.09 -15.37 -4.26
N ASP A 34 15.01 -15.45 -5.04
CA ASP A 34 14.62 -14.35 -5.92
C ASP A 34 13.64 -13.36 -5.27
N LEU A 35 12.86 -13.81 -4.28
CA LEU A 35 11.91 -12.95 -3.55
C LEU A 35 12.59 -11.91 -2.65
N ASP A 36 13.86 -12.14 -2.30
CA ASP A 36 14.68 -11.18 -1.54
C ASP A 36 15.29 -10.09 -2.43
N LYS A 37 15.38 -10.34 -3.74
CA LYS A 37 15.93 -9.39 -4.71
C LYS A 37 14.85 -8.49 -5.30
N ILE A 38 13.62 -9.00 -5.43
CA ILE A 38 12.50 -8.24 -5.97
C ILE A 38 11.97 -7.28 -4.90
N LYS A 39 11.96 -5.98 -5.24
CA LYS A 39 11.36 -4.95 -4.38
C LYS A 39 9.86 -4.84 -4.63
N VAL A 40 9.09 -4.50 -3.59
CA VAL A 40 7.64 -4.27 -3.70
C VAL A 40 7.29 -3.27 -4.81
N LYS A 41 8.12 -2.23 -4.99
CA LYS A 41 7.90 -1.22 -6.04
C LYS A 41 7.92 -1.74 -7.47
N GLU A 42 8.57 -2.88 -7.71
CA GLU A 42 8.72 -3.46 -9.06
C GLU A 42 7.47 -4.23 -9.49
N ILE A 43 6.67 -4.71 -8.53
CA ILE A 43 5.47 -5.49 -8.79
C ILE A 43 4.17 -4.75 -8.43
N MET A 44 4.24 -3.66 -7.65
CA MET A 44 3.06 -2.87 -7.29
C MET A 44 2.54 -2.06 -8.47
N SER A 45 1.24 -1.74 -8.47
CA SER A 45 0.66 -0.80 -9.43
C SER A 45 1.11 0.64 -9.13
N VAL A 46 2.05 1.16 -9.93
CA VAL A 46 2.59 2.52 -9.82
C VAL A 46 1.98 3.43 -10.89
N PRO A 47 1.60 4.68 -10.57
CA PRO A 47 1.51 5.25 -9.22
C PRO A 47 0.30 4.71 -8.45
N ALA A 48 0.43 4.62 -7.11
CA ALA A 48 -0.68 4.21 -6.26
C ALA A 48 -1.88 5.16 -6.41
N ILE A 49 -3.08 4.58 -6.56
CA ILE A 49 -4.31 5.37 -6.64
C ILE A 49 -4.66 5.85 -5.23
N THR A 50 -4.55 7.16 -5.00
CA THR A 50 -4.84 7.80 -3.70
C THR A 50 -5.78 8.98 -3.86
N VAL A 51 -6.41 9.39 -2.76
CA VAL A 51 -7.24 10.61 -2.68
C VAL A 51 -6.86 11.40 -1.43
N ASN A 52 -6.91 12.74 -1.47
CA ASN A 52 -6.79 13.53 -0.25
C ASN A 52 -8.10 13.44 0.55
N ARG A 53 -8.01 13.37 1.89
CA ARG A 53 -9.17 13.44 2.80
C ARG A 53 -10.08 14.67 2.60
N GLU A 54 -9.56 15.73 2.01
CA GLU A 54 -10.28 16.97 1.73
C GLU A 54 -11.04 16.93 0.39
N GLU A 55 -10.82 15.91 -0.45
CA GLU A 55 -11.51 15.77 -1.72
C GLU A 55 -12.92 15.18 -1.57
N ASP A 56 -13.80 15.52 -2.51
CA ASP A 56 -15.19 15.08 -2.54
C ASP A 56 -15.33 13.54 -2.67
N LEU A 57 -16.24 12.97 -1.87
CA LEU A 57 -16.65 11.57 -1.92
C LEU A 57 -17.04 11.14 -3.33
N LYS A 58 -17.72 12.00 -4.10
CA LYS A 58 -18.12 11.68 -5.48
C LYS A 58 -16.92 11.39 -6.38
N LYS A 59 -15.81 12.12 -6.18
CA LYS A 59 -14.56 11.90 -6.91
C LYS A 59 -13.91 10.58 -6.50
N ALA A 60 -13.92 10.26 -5.21
CA ALA A 60 -13.46 8.97 -4.70
C ALA A 60 -14.27 7.79 -5.28
N CYS A 61 -15.60 7.86 -5.26
CA CYS A 61 -16.47 6.82 -5.83
C CYS A 61 -16.23 6.64 -7.34
N LYS A 62 -16.05 7.74 -8.09
CA LYS A 62 -15.75 7.68 -9.52
C LYS A 62 -14.40 7.01 -9.79
N LEU A 63 -13.39 7.27 -8.96
CA LEU A 63 -12.09 6.60 -9.05
C LEU A 63 -12.19 5.10 -8.75
N MET A 64 -12.95 4.72 -7.72
CA MET A 64 -13.20 3.32 -7.38
C MET A 64 -13.86 2.57 -8.55
N TYR A 65 -14.93 3.15 -9.11
CA TYR A 65 -15.64 2.55 -10.25
C TYR A 65 -14.76 2.45 -11.50
N LYS A 66 -14.07 3.54 -11.86
CA LYS A 66 -13.23 3.58 -13.08
C LYS A 66 -12.08 2.56 -13.03
N ASN A 67 -11.49 2.36 -11.86
CA ASN A 67 -10.34 1.45 -11.69
C ASN A 67 -10.75 0.05 -11.21
N ASN A 68 -12.06 -0.21 -11.07
CA ASN A 68 -12.61 -1.45 -10.54
C ASN A 68 -11.98 -1.88 -9.20
N ILE A 69 -11.80 -0.90 -8.28
CA ILE A 69 -11.22 -1.11 -6.95
C ILE A 69 -12.25 -0.87 -5.86
N HIS A 70 -12.21 -1.70 -4.81
CA HIS A 70 -13.14 -1.61 -3.68
C HIS A 70 -12.58 -0.80 -2.50
N ARG A 71 -11.28 -0.51 -2.50
CA ARG A 71 -10.57 0.20 -1.43
C ARG A 71 -9.73 1.31 -2.04
N LEU A 72 -9.68 2.45 -1.36
CA LEU A 72 -8.94 3.63 -1.79
C LEU A 72 -8.10 4.14 -0.63
N ILE A 73 -6.84 4.48 -0.91
CA ILE A 73 -5.93 4.98 0.11
C ILE A 73 -6.16 6.50 0.24
N THR A 74 -6.48 6.96 1.45
CA THR A 74 -6.63 8.39 1.75
C THR A 74 -5.37 8.94 2.39
N HIS A 75 -4.84 10.05 1.90
CA HIS A 75 -3.75 10.78 2.58
C HIS A 75 -4.26 12.12 3.09
N GLN A 76 -3.61 12.65 4.15
CA GLN A 76 -3.91 13.99 4.67
C GLN A 76 -2.67 14.86 4.50
N THR A 77 -2.81 15.95 3.76
CA THR A 77 -1.75 16.95 3.65
C THR A 77 -1.85 17.90 4.83
N VAL A 78 -1.06 17.67 5.88
CA VAL A 78 -0.99 18.62 6.99
C VAL A 78 -0.30 19.88 6.51
N LYS A 79 -1.04 20.98 6.30
CA LYS A 79 -0.44 22.30 6.14
C LYS A 79 0.24 22.69 7.46
N ARG A 80 1.57 22.55 7.54
CA ARG A 80 2.34 23.08 8.68
C ARG A 80 2.17 24.60 8.72
N GLY A 81 1.24 25.07 9.54
CA GLY A 81 1.16 26.48 9.92
C GLY A 81 2.41 26.85 10.71
N ARG A 82 3.14 27.88 10.27
CA ARG A 82 4.29 28.42 11.00
C ARG A 82 3.74 29.15 12.23
N VAL A 83 3.82 28.54 13.41
CA VAL A 83 3.51 29.23 14.67
C VAL A 83 4.71 30.11 15.03
N THR A 84 4.63 31.38 14.67
CA THR A 84 5.56 32.40 15.19
C THR A 84 5.04 32.83 16.56
N HIS A 85 5.74 32.46 17.63
CA HIS A 85 5.56 33.09 18.93
C HIS A 85 6.33 34.42 18.91
N GLY A 86 5.63 35.50 19.24
CA GLY A 86 6.21 36.83 19.47
C GLY A 86 6.66 37.02 20.91
#